data_AF-A0A836XI68-F1
#
_entry.id   AF-A0A836XI68-F1
#
_cell.length_a   1.000
_cell.length_b   1.000
_cell.length_c   1.000
_cell.angle_alpha   90.00
_cell.angle_beta   90.00
_cell.angle_gamma   90.00
#
_symmetry.space_group_name_H-M   'P 1'
#
loop_
_entity.id
_entity.type
_entity.pdbx_description
1 polymer ?
#
loop_
_entity_poly.entity_id
_entity_poly.type
_entity_poly.pdbx_seq_one_letter_code
_entity_poly.pdbx_strand_id
1 'polypeptide(L)'
;MAKWLNTTTTLALCAAFVMTACGDGEKSKVLAPDQEPAAQLPPEAVQVTGLLVASFQKAFFASLLADTTSVPGVSGSVEVMGNDWVLQDFSPDGMIVLNGALLVGKEQYPVIPVSGTIEVTGSQESTMVLDMVVSVADTELSPTGTLTIDGVEFDIAALVTAAAATAAAAEGG
;
A
#
# COMPACT_ATOMS: atom_id res chain seq x y z
N MET A 1 46.02 2.19 30.90
CA MET A 1 46.83 3.34 30.43
C MET A 1 48.00 2.82 29.62
N ALA A 2 48.42 3.54 28.56
CA ALA A 2 49.42 3.20 27.53
C ALA A 2 48.90 2.22 26.44
N LYS A 3 49.16 2.37 25.13
CA LYS A 3 50.12 3.21 24.41
C LYS A 3 49.73 3.34 22.92
N TRP A 4 50.00 4.54 22.39
CA TRP A 4 50.24 4.98 21.01
C TRP A 4 51.05 3.98 20.14
N LEU A 5 50.82 3.90 18.82
CA LEU A 5 51.84 4.11 17.76
C LEU A 5 51.26 4.10 16.32
N ASN A 6 51.82 5.01 15.52
CA ASN A 6 51.62 5.28 14.09
C ASN A 6 51.77 4.07 13.14
N THR A 7 51.14 4.15 11.96
CA THR A 7 51.74 3.62 10.71
C THR A 7 51.48 4.57 9.56
N THR A 8 52.59 4.98 8.96
CA THR A 8 52.81 6.03 7.97
C THR A 8 52.85 5.43 6.56
N THR A 9 52.23 6.13 5.61
CA THR A 9 52.62 6.32 4.18
C THR A 9 53.21 5.14 3.41
N THR A 10 52.57 4.76 2.29
CA THR A 10 53.29 4.59 1.02
C THR A 10 52.36 4.86 -0.16
N LEU A 11 52.68 5.91 -0.90
CA LEU A 11 52.07 6.35 -2.15
C LEU A 11 53.17 6.19 -3.21
N ALA A 12 53.00 5.28 -4.17
CA ALA A 12 53.79 5.16 -5.41
C ALA A 12 53.06 4.16 -6.32
N LEU A 13 52.22 4.60 -7.26
CA LEU A 13 52.57 5.06 -8.60
C LEU A 13 53.22 3.96 -9.46
N CYS A 14 52.45 3.36 -10.37
CA CYS A 14 52.90 3.01 -11.72
C CYS A 14 51.70 2.72 -12.63
N ALA A 15 51.64 3.47 -13.71
CA ALA A 15 50.62 3.47 -14.74
C ALA A 15 50.96 2.47 -15.87
N ALA A 16 49.94 1.86 -16.49
CA ALA A 16 49.88 1.57 -17.92
C ALA A 16 48.47 1.11 -18.35
N PHE A 17 47.79 1.97 -19.13
CA PHE A 17 46.94 1.67 -20.29
C PHE A 17 45.84 0.59 -20.22
N VAL A 18 44.57 1.00 -20.37
CA VAL A 18 43.81 0.97 -21.66
C VAL A 18 42.69 2.03 -21.58
N MET A 19 42.69 2.97 -22.51
CA MET A 19 41.53 3.86 -22.75
C MET A 19 40.42 3.07 -23.45
N THR A 20 39.29 2.91 -22.78
CA THR A 20 37.97 2.77 -23.40
C THR A 20 37.07 3.85 -22.83
N ALA A 21 36.58 4.69 -23.73
CA ALA A 21 35.80 5.88 -23.47
C ALA A 21 34.45 5.55 -22.81
N CYS A 22 34.15 6.19 -21.68
CA CYS A 22 32.89 6.90 -21.41
C CYS A 22 33.03 7.68 -20.08
N GLY A 23 32.86 9.00 -20.14
CA GLY A 23 32.33 9.83 -19.04
C GLY A 23 33.18 10.01 -17.77
N ASP A 24 33.81 11.19 -17.65
CA ASP A 24 33.69 12.13 -16.52
C ASP A 24 32.99 11.55 -15.27
N GLY A 25 33.63 11.30 -14.12
CA GLY A 25 34.27 12.29 -13.26
C GLY A 25 33.92 11.94 -11.80
N GLU A 26 34.97 11.70 -11.00
CA GLU A 26 35.06 11.93 -9.55
C GLU A 26 34.06 11.27 -8.56
N LYS A 27 34.56 10.23 -7.90
CA LYS A 27 34.78 10.20 -6.44
C LYS A 27 33.64 10.75 -5.56
N SER A 28 32.69 9.87 -5.27
CA SER A 28 32.25 9.69 -3.90
C SER A 28 31.90 8.24 -3.71
N LYS A 29 32.63 7.60 -2.80
CA LYS A 29 32.17 6.38 -2.13
C LYS A 29 30.96 6.82 -1.32
N VAL A 30 29.81 6.92 -1.99
CA VAL A 30 28.52 6.93 -1.33
C VAL A 30 28.45 5.53 -0.73
N LEU A 31 28.81 5.43 0.54
CA LEU A 31 28.09 4.53 1.42
C LEU A 31 26.63 4.90 1.15
N ALA A 32 25.96 4.12 0.31
CA ALA A 32 24.52 4.12 0.33
C ALA A 32 24.21 3.89 1.81
N PRO A 33 23.48 4.80 2.48
CA PRO A 33 22.90 4.43 3.76
C PRO A 33 22.22 3.10 3.49
N ASP A 34 22.48 2.14 4.36
CA ASP A 34 21.78 0.87 4.45
C ASP A 34 20.30 1.19 4.17
N GLN A 35 19.90 1.05 2.90
CA GLN A 35 18.51 1.08 2.54
C GLN A 35 18.10 -0.26 3.09
N GLU A 36 17.63 -0.24 4.35
CA GLU A 36 16.54 -1.09 4.77
C GLU A 36 15.74 -1.34 3.50
N PRO A 37 15.74 -2.58 2.96
CA PRO A 37 15.16 -2.83 1.66
C PRO A 37 13.76 -2.25 1.77
N ALA A 38 13.48 -1.16 1.05
CA ALA A 38 12.18 -0.52 1.08
C ALA A 38 11.23 -1.68 0.89
N ALA A 39 10.50 -2.07 1.95
CA ALA A 39 9.85 -3.36 2.01
C ALA A 39 9.06 -3.45 0.72
N GLN A 40 9.52 -4.30 -0.20
CA GLN A 40 8.97 -4.29 -1.55
C GLN A 40 7.51 -4.64 -1.34
N LEU A 41 6.62 -3.65 -1.52
CA LEU A 41 5.23 -3.82 -1.17
C LEU A 41 4.74 -5.02 -1.95
N PRO A 42 4.23 -6.05 -1.27
CA PRO A 42 3.85 -7.27 -1.95
C PRO A 42 2.84 -6.92 -3.03
N PRO A 43 3.08 -7.31 -4.31
CA PRO A 43 2.22 -6.90 -5.42
C PRO A 43 0.78 -7.33 -5.20
N GLU A 44 0.54 -8.38 -4.39
CA GLU A 44 -0.80 -8.74 -3.96
C GLU A 44 -1.45 -7.72 -3.02
N ALA A 45 -0.73 -7.22 -2.00
CA ALA A 45 -1.25 -6.24 -1.08
C ALA A 45 -1.61 -4.94 -1.81
N VAL A 46 -0.78 -4.56 -2.79
CA VAL A 46 -1.03 -3.40 -3.66
C VAL A 46 -2.32 -3.57 -4.46
N GLN A 47 -2.51 -4.74 -5.09
CA GLN A 47 -3.72 -5.04 -5.87
C GLN A 47 -4.98 -5.06 -5.00
N VAL A 48 -4.95 -5.81 -3.88
CA VAL A 48 -6.10 -5.92 -2.98
C VAL A 48 -6.46 -4.55 -2.38
N THR A 49 -5.46 -3.75 -1.99
CA THR A 49 -5.71 -2.40 -1.45
C THR A 49 -6.33 -1.48 -2.50
N GLY A 50 -5.84 -1.51 -3.74
CA GLY A 50 -6.42 -0.72 -4.83
C GLY A 50 -7.89 -1.06 -5.08
N LEU A 51 -8.21 -2.36 -5.14
CA LEU A 51 -9.58 -2.85 -5.31
C LEU A 51 -10.47 -2.48 -4.12
N LEU A 52 -9.94 -2.61 -2.90
CA LEU A 52 -10.66 -2.30 -1.67
C LEU A 52 -11.00 -0.81 -1.59
N VAL A 53 -10.03 0.07 -1.87
CA VAL A 53 -10.24 1.53 -1.84
C VAL A 53 -11.23 1.97 -2.90
N ALA A 54 -11.12 1.46 -4.13
CA ALA A 54 -12.09 1.76 -5.18
C ALA A 54 -13.51 1.29 -4.83
N SER A 55 -13.63 0.08 -4.28
CA SER A 55 -14.92 -0.48 -3.84
C SER A 55 -15.50 0.30 -2.65
N PHE A 56 -14.65 0.66 -1.69
CA PHE A 56 -15.02 1.48 -0.54
C PHE A 56 -15.52 2.85 -0.98
N GLN A 57 -14.84 3.51 -1.92
CA GLN A 57 -15.27 4.81 -2.45
C GLN A 57 -16.68 4.73 -3.05
N LYS A 58 -16.93 3.71 -3.87
CA LYS A 58 -18.25 3.46 -4.46
C LYS A 58 -19.32 3.23 -3.38
N ALA A 59 -19.03 2.38 -2.40
CA ALA A 59 -19.93 2.08 -1.29
C ALA A 59 -20.19 3.29 -0.37
N PHE A 60 -19.16 4.08 -0.10
CA PHE A 60 -19.24 5.29 0.70
C PHE A 60 -20.20 6.29 0.07
N PHE A 61 -19.97 6.67 -1.18
CA PHE A 61 -20.84 7.61 -1.88
C PHE A 61 -22.26 7.07 -2.08
N ALA A 62 -22.43 5.76 -2.32
CA ALA A 62 -23.76 5.15 -2.36
C ALA A 62 -24.48 5.24 -1.01
N SER A 63 -23.75 5.07 0.10
CA SER A 63 -24.29 5.16 1.46
C SER A 63 -24.66 6.58 1.90
N LEU A 64 -24.20 7.61 1.19
CA LEU A 64 -24.64 8.99 1.42
C LEU A 64 -26.04 9.24 0.86
N LEU A 65 -26.48 8.44 -0.10
CA LEU A 65 -27.80 8.56 -0.72
C LEU A 65 -28.87 7.76 0.04
N ALA A 66 -28.48 6.73 0.79
CA ALA A 66 -29.38 5.87 1.55
C ALA A 66 -28.69 5.26 2.78
N ASP A 67 -29.39 5.21 3.91
CA ASP A 67 -28.90 4.63 5.18
C ASP A 67 -28.61 3.12 5.10
N THR A 68 -29.28 2.43 4.18
CA THR A 68 -29.04 1.04 3.84
C THR A 68 -28.86 0.91 2.34
N THR A 69 -27.74 0.36 1.91
CA THR A 69 -27.45 0.14 0.49
C THR A 69 -26.67 -1.15 0.31
N SER A 70 -26.80 -1.76 -0.86
CA SER A 70 -26.03 -2.94 -1.24
C SER A 70 -25.25 -2.60 -2.51
N VAL A 71 -23.92 -2.74 -2.45
CA VAL A 71 -23.04 -2.51 -3.59
C VAL A 71 -22.65 -3.85 -4.19
N PRO A 72 -23.13 -4.18 -5.41
CA PRO A 72 -22.80 -5.44 -6.04
C PRO A 72 -21.36 -5.45 -6.56
N GLY A 73 -20.69 -6.59 -6.36
CA GLY A 73 -19.45 -6.96 -7.04
C GLY A 73 -19.71 -7.74 -8.34
N VAL A 74 -18.65 -8.28 -8.94
CA VAL A 74 -18.73 -9.34 -9.97
C VAL A 74 -19.37 -10.60 -9.37
N SER A 75 -19.02 -10.92 -8.13
CA SER A 75 -19.76 -11.85 -7.26
C SER A 75 -20.00 -11.23 -5.89
N GLY A 76 -21.04 -11.67 -5.20
CA GLY A 76 -21.40 -11.16 -3.87
C GLY A 76 -21.73 -9.67 -3.82
N SER A 77 -21.79 -9.13 -2.61
CA SER A 77 -22.11 -7.72 -2.36
C SER A 77 -21.46 -7.20 -1.08
N VAL A 78 -21.31 -5.88 -1.02
CA VAL A 78 -21.09 -5.15 0.23
C VAL A 78 -22.44 -4.65 0.73
N GLU A 79 -22.92 -5.22 1.82
CA GLU A 79 -24.11 -4.75 2.52
C GLU A 79 -23.70 -3.62 3.47
N VAL A 80 -24.25 -2.43 3.26
CA VAL A 80 -23.98 -1.24 4.07
C VAL A 80 -25.21 -0.95 4.92
N MET A 81 -25.05 -1.02 6.24
CA MET A 81 -26.09 -0.73 7.22
C MET A 81 -25.57 0.31 8.22
N GLY A 82 -25.79 1.59 7.94
CA GLY A 82 -25.23 2.66 8.77
C GLY A 82 -23.70 2.59 8.80
N ASN A 83 -23.14 2.31 9.97
CA ASN A 83 -21.70 2.16 10.20
C ASN A 83 -21.21 0.72 10.03
N ASP A 84 -22.11 -0.26 10.01
CA ASP A 84 -21.78 -1.67 9.90
C ASP A 84 -21.83 -2.09 8.43
N TRP A 85 -20.67 -2.44 7.88
CA TRP A 85 -20.51 -2.82 6.49
C TRP A 85 -20.06 -4.27 6.43
N VAL A 86 -20.81 -5.12 5.74
CA VAL A 86 -20.54 -6.55 5.68
C VAL A 86 -20.25 -6.92 4.24
N LEU A 87 -19.07 -7.51 4.03
CA LEU A 87 -18.66 -8.08 2.76
C LEU A 87 -19.08 -9.54 2.75
N GLN A 88 -19.97 -9.90 1.83
CA GLN A 88 -20.47 -11.27 1.67
C GLN A 88 -20.11 -11.77 0.28
N ASP A 89 -19.15 -12.69 0.22
CA ASP A 89 -18.59 -13.27 -1.00
C ASP A 89 -18.23 -12.20 -2.04
N PHE A 90 -17.82 -11.02 -1.57
CA PHE A 90 -17.68 -9.84 -2.39
C PHE A 90 -16.41 -9.96 -3.24
N SER A 91 -16.59 -10.01 -4.56
CA SER A 91 -15.50 -10.01 -5.52
C SER A 91 -15.65 -8.81 -6.45
N PRO A 92 -14.79 -7.79 -6.34
CA PRO A 92 -14.88 -6.63 -7.23
C PRO A 92 -14.43 -6.93 -8.66
N ASP A 93 -13.53 -7.90 -8.86
CA ASP A 93 -12.89 -8.22 -10.14
C ASP A 93 -13.10 -9.68 -10.60
N GLY A 94 -13.60 -10.56 -9.73
CA GLY A 94 -13.84 -11.98 -10.01
C GLY A 94 -12.68 -12.93 -9.65
N MET A 95 -11.49 -12.42 -9.30
CA MET A 95 -10.30 -13.25 -8.98
C MET A 95 -10.09 -13.48 -7.49
N ILE A 96 -10.49 -12.51 -6.67
CA ILE A 96 -10.41 -12.55 -5.20
C ILE A 96 -11.81 -12.41 -4.61
N VAL A 97 -12.08 -13.14 -3.54
CA VAL A 97 -13.32 -13.05 -2.79
C VAL A 97 -13.00 -12.49 -1.41
N LEU A 98 -13.71 -11.43 -1.03
CA LEU A 98 -13.55 -10.71 0.22
C LEU A 98 -14.77 -11.01 1.11
N ASN A 99 -14.51 -11.55 2.28
CA ASN A 99 -15.51 -11.83 3.30
C ASN A 99 -15.12 -11.13 4.59
N GLY A 100 -16.06 -10.48 5.26
CA GLY A 100 -15.73 -9.85 6.53
C GLY A 100 -16.67 -8.73 6.92
N ALA A 101 -16.29 -8.02 7.98
CA ALA A 101 -17.04 -6.89 8.50
C ALA A 101 -16.11 -5.70 8.71
N LEU A 102 -16.57 -4.54 8.28
CA LEU A 102 -15.93 -3.25 8.44
C LEU A 102 -16.86 -2.35 9.27
N LEU A 103 -16.29 -1.72 10.29
CA LEU A 103 -16.91 -0.67 11.05
C LEU A 103 -16.43 0.67 10.48
N VAL A 104 -17.37 1.43 9.92
CA VAL A 104 -17.14 2.71 9.25
C VAL A 104 -17.79 3.82 10.08
N GLY A 105 -17.01 4.63 10.76
CA GLY A 105 -17.50 5.73 11.61
C GLY A 105 -18.00 6.94 10.81
N LYS A 106 -19.02 6.77 9.96
CA LYS A 106 -19.53 7.81 9.04
C LYS A 106 -19.94 9.10 9.75
N GLU A 107 -20.32 9.00 11.02
CA GLU A 107 -20.65 10.13 11.89
C GLU A 107 -19.49 11.10 12.14
N GLN A 108 -18.24 10.68 11.89
CA GLN A 108 -17.04 11.48 12.10
C GLN A 108 -16.60 12.26 10.85
N TYR A 109 -17.47 12.38 9.83
CA TYR A 109 -17.20 13.16 8.63
C TYR A 109 -16.62 14.56 8.95
N PRO A 110 -15.54 15.02 8.28
CA PRO A 110 -14.93 14.44 7.07
C PRO A 110 -13.82 13.40 7.32
N VAL A 111 -13.49 13.09 8.57
CA VAL A 111 -12.40 12.17 8.93
C VAL A 111 -13.00 10.89 9.50
N ILE A 112 -13.15 9.89 8.63
CA ILE A 112 -13.94 8.69 8.91
C ILE A 112 -13.01 7.55 9.31
N PRO A 113 -13.03 7.08 10.56
CA PRO A 113 -12.30 5.88 10.93
C PRO A 113 -12.97 4.66 10.31
N VAL A 114 -12.16 3.76 9.78
CA VAL A 114 -12.58 2.48 9.21
C VAL A 114 -11.70 1.41 9.82
N SER A 115 -12.33 0.45 10.50
CA SER A 115 -11.62 -0.68 11.09
C SER A 115 -12.36 -1.96 10.80
N GLY A 116 -11.65 -3.08 10.71
CA GLY A 116 -12.30 -4.37 10.56
C GLY A 116 -11.37 -5.47 10.12
N THR A 117 -11.95 -6.64 9.89
CA THR A 117 -11.22 -7.82 9.44
C THR A 117 -11.86 -8.32 8.17
N ILE A 118 -11.01 -8.56 7.16
CA ILE A 118 -11.38 -9.07 5.85
C ILE A 118 -10.58 -10.35 5.63
N GLU A 119 -11.29 -11.44 5.41
CA GLU A 119 -10.76 -12.69 4.90
C GLU A 119 -10.74 -12.61 3.37
N VAL A 120 -9.55 -12.80 2.81
CA VAL A 120 -9.35 -12.86 1.36
C VAL A 120 -9.17 -14.30 0.97
N THR A 121 -10.00 -14.76 0.03
CA THR A 121 -9.96 -16.11 -0.54
C THR A 121 -9.95 -16.06 -2.07
N GLY A 122 -9.69 -17.19 -2.72
CA GLY A 122 -9.66 -17.30 -4.18
C GLY A 122 -8.25 -17.57 -4.70
N SER A 123 -7.66 -16.61 -5.42
CA SER A 123 -6.29 -16.75 -5.94
C SER A 123 -5.25 -16.91 -4.83
N GLN A 124 -5.53 -16.37 -3.64
CA GLN A 124 -4.68 -16.37 -2.46
C GLN A 124 -5.55 -16.40 -1.20
N GLU A 125 -5.09 -17.05 -0.14
CA GLU A 125 -5.79 -17.13 1.15
C GLU A 125 -5.01 -16.36 2.21
N SER A 126 -5.57 -15.26 2.69
CA SER A 126 -4.95 -14.38 3.69
C SER A 126 -6.00 -13.73 4.58
N THR A 127 -5.65 -13.45 5.84
CA THR A 127 -6.46 -12.61 6.73
C THR A 127 -5.88 -11.21 6.80
N MET A 128 -6.72 -10.23 6.52
CA MET A 128 -6.38 -8.81 6.54
C MET A 128 -7.09 -8.10 7.68
N VAL A 129 -6.33 -7.38 8.51
CA VAL A 129 -6.89 -6.47 9.51
C VAL A 129 -6.66 -5.05 9.03
N LEU A 130 -7.75 -4.33 8.83
CA LEU A 130 -7.75 -2.96 8.35
C LEU A 130 -7.93 -2.04 9.55
N ASP A 131 -7.00 -1.11 9.76
CA ASP A 131 -7.13 -0.02 10.72
C ASP A 131 -6.71 1.27 10.03
N MET A 132 -7.71 2.02 9.56
CA MET A 132 -7.46 3.17 8.69
C MET A 132 -8.37 4.34 9.01
N VAL A 133 -7.96 5.50 8.53
CA VAL A 133 -8.72 6.74 8.59
C VAL A 133 -8.82 7.28 7.18
N VAL A 134 -10.05 7.50 6.73
CA VAL A 134 -10.36 8.03 5.40
C VAL A 134 -10.75 9.49 5.56
N SER A 135 -9.93 10.38 4.99
CA SER A 135 -10.28 11.81 4.88
C SER A 135 -11.02 12.06 3.58
N VAL A 136 -12.15 12.75 3.66
CA VAL A 136 -12.96 13.16 2.49
C VAL A 136 -12.70 14.62 2.19
N ALA A 137 -12.21 14.92 0.98
CA ALA A 137 -12.05 16.28 0.48
C ALA A 137 -12.75 16.41 -0.88
N ASP A 138 -13.82 17.20 -0.94
CA ASP A 138 -14.72 17.34 -2.10
C ASP A 138 -15.22 15.98 -2.62
N THR A 139 -14.55 15.40 -3.63
CA THR A 139 -14.88 14.11 -4.24
C THR A 139 -13.76 13.07 -4.12
N GLU A 140 -12.68 13.41 -3.43
CA GLU A 140 -11.50 12.57 -3.28
C GLU A 140 -11.45 11.95 -1.88
N LEU A 141 -11.15 10.65 -1.85
CA LEU A 141 -10.93 9.92 -0.61
C LEU A 141 -9.43 9.70 -0.43
N SER A 142 -8.90 10.15 0.69
CA SER A 142 -7.51 9.94 1.10
C SER A 142 -7.46 8.98 2.28
N PRO A 143 -7.30 7.66 2.04
CA PRO A 143 -7.11 6.68 3.11
C PRO A 143 -5.67 6.74 3.65
N THR A 144 -5.55 6.69 4.97
CA THR A 144 -4.28 6.63 5.72
C THR A 144 -4.40 5.61 6.84
N GLY A 145 -3.28 5.07 7.35
CA GLY A 145 -3.29 4.09 8.43
C GLY A 145 -2.59 2.80 8.04
N THR A 146 -2.94 1.71 8.71
CA THR A 146 -2.22 0.44 8.64
C THR A 146 -3.12 -0.69 8.13
N LEU A 147 -2.60 -1.47 7.19
CA LEU A 147 -3.16 -2.73 6.76
C LEU A 147 -2.25 -3.84 7.28
N THR A 148 -2.78 -4.75 8.09
CA THR A 148 -2.04 -5.93 8.54
C THR A 148 -2.46 -7.13 7.71
N ILE A 149 -1.54 -7.80 7.04
CA ILE A 149 -1.81 -9.03 6.27
C ILE A 149 -0.92 -10.13 6.85
N ASP A 150 -1.53 -11.22 7.33
CA ASP A 150 -0.80 -12.36 7.91
C ASP A 150 0.18 -11.95 9.02
N GLY A 151 -0.15 -10.90 9.77
CA GLY A 151 0.68 -10.35 10.85
C GLY A 151 1.78 -9.37 10.42
N VAL A 152 1.88 -9.04 9.13
CA VAL A 152 2.78 -8.02 8.60
C VAL A 152 2.03 -6.72 8.38
N GLU A 153 2.51 -5.63 8.99
CA GLU A 153 1.93 -4.30 8.88
C GLU A 153 2.44 -3.55 7.65
N PHE A 154 1.51 -2.95 6.90
CA PHE A 154 1.77 -2.15 5.71
C PHE A 154 1.11 -0.78 5.84
N ASP A 155 1.79 0.25 5.36
CA ASP A 155 1.21 1.60 5.27
C ASP A 155 0.23 1.69 4.10
N ILE A 156 -1.01 2.07 4.37
CA ILE A 156 -2.08 2.13 3.37
C ILE A 156 -1.81 3.23 2.34
N ALA A 157 -1.25 4.38 2.76
CA ALA A 157 -0.98 5.47 1.82
C ALA A 157 0.09 5.06 0.80
N ALA A 158 1.10 4.31 1.23
CA ALA A 158 2.11 3.71 0.37
C ALA A 158 1.50 2.67 -0.58
N LEU A 159 0.64 1.78 -0.09
CA LEU A 159 -0.07 0.78 -0.90
C LEU A 159 -0.98 1.41 -1.96
N VAL A 160 -1.72 2.47 -1.59
CA VAL A 160 -2.60 3.20 -2.51
C VAL A 160 -1.80 3.94 -3.57
N THR A 161 -0.68 4.56 -3.20
CA THR A 161 0.23 5.22 -4.16
C THR A 161 0.81 4.21 -5.14
N ALA A 162 1.23 3.04 -4.65
CA ALA A 162 1.71 1.96 -5.49
C ALA A 162 0.60 1.43 -6.43
N ALA A 163 -0.62 1.26 -5.93
CA ALA A 163 -1.76 0.80 -6.71
C ALA A 163 -2.11 1.79 -7.83
N ALA A 164 -2.15 3.09 -7.52
CA ALA A 164 -2.37 4.14 -8.50
C ALA A 164 -1.27 4.16 -9.59
N ALA A 165 -0.01 3.98 -9.19
CA ALA A 165 1.11 3.89 -10.14
C ALA A 165 0.98 2.66 -11.07
N THR A 166 0.55 1.51 -10.55
CA THR A 166 0.30 0.31 -11.37
C THR A 166 -0.87 0.49 -12.33
N ALA A 167 -1.94 1.16 -11.90
CA ALA A 167 -3.08 1.46 -12.75
C ALA A 167 -2.70 2.41 -13.90
N ALA A 168 -1.96 3.48 -13.60
CA ALA A 168 -1.48 4.42 -14.61
C ALA A 168 -0.54 3.76 -15.65
N ALA A 169 0.28 2.78 -15.22
CA ALA A 169 1.13 2.01 -16.13
C ALA A 169 0.33 1.08 -17.05
N ALA A 170 -0.83 0.58 -16.61
CA ALA A 170 -1.70 -0.27 -17.41
C ALA A 170 -2.49 0.50 -18.49
N GLU A 171 -2.82 1.78 -18.25
CA GLU A 171 -3.52 2.63 -19.22
C GLU A 171 -2.59 3.30 -20.25
N GLY A 172 -1.27 3.28 -20.02
CA GLY A 172 -0.26 3.86 -20.91
C GLY A 172 0.42 2.86 -21.87
N GLY A 173 -0.07 1.62 -21.95
CA GLY A 173 0.50 0.52 -22.74
C GLY A 173 -0.18 0.28 -24.09
#